data_AF-A0A2S4V654-F1
#
_entry.id   AF-A0A2S4V654-F1
#
_cell.length_a   1.000
_cell.length_b   1.000
_cell.length_c   1.000
_cell.angle_alpha   90.00
_cell.angle_beta   90.00
_cell.angle_gamma   90.00
#
_symmetry.space_group_name_H-M   'P 1'
#
loop_
_entity.id
_entity.type
_entity.pdbx_description
1 polymer ?
#
loop_
_entity_poly.entity_id
_entity_poly.type
_entity_poly.pdbx_seq_one_letter_code
_entity_poly.pdbx_strand_id
1 'polypeptide(L)'
;MELNSPDASINITSLDLSALNISNATSSKKPKQTRDEKVKNMCELLHTPPNKVTPKEFIVHFLTSRDSQIVSLRRLWAVDPGLNSTMSLVKNIRNEVTKTQIGREAWKEFIQQEAIEILSKQAPPKGHYPQGSFQSSANVKDAFFYAHEKETRDEILTSEHTPFLFNILMAMLQNQHGPITVVHDDEVIINNNIDPTEIPLDVNAVVYGKLLKGPEQLHKRFHRIVSTICSIMCFAANRRANSLQLTNSVRFLACGVTERVHEYMNYIALCSSRATAWETLKTLAVNAKKNTKKAMETTSSCPISPTLCIDNLDIEQKVHDLSVGNRSHTYRGTWGYIHLPDLELVKTLDASELTLSAYQEAIRNLDSLEIEPKMFLPTAKEVASNVAV
;
A
#
# COMPACT_ATOMS: atom_id res chain seq x y z
N MET A 1 -42.65 -27.49 31.53
CA MET A 1 -42.42 -27.70 30.09
C MET A 1 -40.92 -27.84 29.92
N GLU A 2 -40.28 -28.97 30.27
CA GLU A 2 -40.43 -30.32 29.73
C GLU A 2 -40.60 -30.35 28.20
N LEU A 3 -39.48 -30.61 27.52
CA LEU A 3 -39.19 -31.72 26.58
C LEU A 3 -37.82 -31.39 25.91
N ASN A 4 -36.70 -31.98 26.38
CA ASN A 4 -36.05 -33.24 25.95
C ASN A 4 -35.66 -33.23 24.46
N SER A 5 -34.45 -33.57 23.99
CA SER A 5 -33.25 -34.23 24.54
C SER A 5 -32.07 -34.04 23.52
N PRO A 6 -30.80 -34.30 23.88
CA PRO A 6 -29.60 -33.89 23.14
C PRO A 6 -28.88 -35.02 22.36
N ASP A 7 -27.84 -34.60 21.63
CA ASP A 7 -26.66 -35.29 21.10
C ASP A 7 -26.58 -36.83 21.21
N ALA A 8 -26.44 -37.48 20.04
CA ALA A 8 -26.01 -38.86 19.92
C ALA A 8 -24.71 -38.96 19.10
N SER A 9 -23.59 -38.99 19.81
CA SER A 9 -22.32 -39.54 19.36
C SER A 9 -22.40 -41.07 19.36
N ILE A 10 -22.44 -41.68 18.18
CA ILE A 10 -22.47 -43.15 18.06
C ILE A 10 -21.04 -43.66 17.99
N ASN A 11 -20.61 -44.24 19.11
CA ASN A 11 -19.41 -45.05 19.27
C ASN A 11 -19.73 -46.49 18.82
N ILE A 12 -19.22 -46.91 17.65
CA ILE A 12 -19.44 -48.26 17.11
C ILE A 12 -18.28 -49.15 17.56
N THR A 13 -18.43 -49.77 18.73
CA THR A 13 -17.65 -50.96 19.10
C THR A 13 -18.60 -52.10 19.38
N SER A 14 -18.88 -52.88 18.34
CA SER A 14 -19.04 -54.34 18.36
C SER A 14 -19.94 -54.75 17.19
N LEU A 15 -19.32 -55.34 16.17
CA LEU A 15 -20.03 -56.24 15.26
C LEU A 15 -19.07 -57.39 14.97
N ASP A 16 -19.52 -58.53 15.46
CA ASP A 16 -18.90 -59.84 15.52
C ASP A 16 -18.42 -60.32 14.15
N LEU A 17 -17.12 -60.61 14.05
CA LEU A 17 -16.44 -61.06 12.82
C LEU A 17 -16.37 -62.59 12.71
N SER A 18 -17.13 -63.35 13.51
CA SER A 18 -17.05 -64.82 13.52
C SER A 18 -17.90 -65.55 12.46
N ALA A 19 -18.60 -64.85 11.59
CA ALA A 19 -19.46 -65.48 10.58
C ALA A 19 -19.15 -65.03 9.14
N LEU A 20 -18.03 -65.49 8.58
CA LEU A 20 -17.89 -65.68 7.13
C LEU A 20 -16.92 -66.85 6.87
N ASN A 21 -17.55 -68.00 6.69
CA ASN A 21 -16.98 -69.31 6.43
C ASN A 21 -16.06 -69.27 5.20
N ILE A 22 -14.77 -69.60 5.39
CA ILE A 22 -13.79 -69.73 4.31
C ILE A 22 -14.05 -71.04 3.58
N SER A 23 -14.82 -70.99 2.49
CA SER A 23 -14.75 -72.02 1.46
C SER A 23 -13.49 -71.78 0.63
N ASN A 24 -12.54 -72.70 0.75
CA ASN A 24 -11.32 -72.78 -0.05
C ASN A 24 -11.63 -72.79 -1.55
N ALA A 25 -11.56 -71.62 -2.20
CA ALA A 25 -11.33 -71.49 -3.62
C ALA A 25 -9.88 -71.10 -3.81
N THR A 26 -9.13 -71.95 -4.50
CA THR A 26 -7.74 -71.76 -4.92
C THR A 26 -7.59 -70.49 -5.76
N SER A 27 -7.38 -69.33 -5.13
CA SER A 27 -6.94 -68.13 -5.84
C SER A 27 -5.42 -68.23 -6.01
N SER A 28 -4.97 -68.52 -7.23
CA SER A 28 -3.57 -68.32 -7.59
C SER A 28 -3.22 -66.85 -7.30
N LYS A 29 -2.29 -66.62 -6.36
CA LYS A 29 -1.76 -65.28 -6.11
C LYS A 29 -1.02 -64.85 -7.36
N LYS A 30 -1.70 -64.12 -8.26
CA LYS A 30 -1.05 -63.44 -9.38
C LYS A 30 0.09 -62.58 -8.82
N PRO A 31 1.29 -62.60 -9.43
CA PRO A 31 2.41 -61.80 -8.96
C PRO A 31 2.00 -60.33 -8.88
N LYS A 32 2.44 -59.63 -7.83
CA LYS A 32 2.18 -58.20 -7.64
C LYS A 32 2.80 -57.44 -8.82
N GLN A 33 1.97 -57.03 -9.77
CA GLN A 33 2.41 -56.23 -10.92
C GLN A 33 3.03 -54.92 -10.45
N THR A 34 4.13 -54.54 -11.10
CA THR A 34 4.79 -53.23 -10.87
C THR A 34 3.88 -52.09 -11.33
N ARG A 35 4.15 -50.86 -10.87
CA ARG A 35 3.37 -49.69 -11.33
C ARG A 35 3.49 -49.50 -12.84
N ASP A 36 4.67 -49.72 -13.39
CA ASP A 36 4.93 -49.58 -14.82
C ASP A 36 4.21 -50.65 -15.65
N GLU A 37 4.15 -51.89 -15.19
CA GLU A 37 3.35 -52.95 -15.82
C GLU A 37 1.87 -52.59 -15.86
N LYS A 38 1.33 -52.02 -14.77
CA LYS A 38 -0.07 -51.57 -14.73
C LYS A 38 -0.34 -50.47 -15.75
N VAL A 39 0.54 -49.48 -15.85
CA VAL A 39 0.42 -48.39 -16.83
C VAL A 39 0.52 -48.92 -18.25
N LYS A 40 1.46 -49.83 -18.54
CA LYS A 40 1.59 -50.46 -19.86
C LYS A 40 0.31 -51.21 -20.26
N ASN A 41 -0.24 -52.04 -19.36
CA ASN A 41 -1.49 -52.77 -19.60
C ASN A 41 -2.67 -51.82 -19.87
N MET A 42 -2.77 -50.71 -19.15
CA MET A 42 -3.81 -49.70 -19.38
C MET A 42 -3.64 -49.00 -20.73
N CYS A 43 -2.41 -48.66 -21.12
CA CYS A 43 -2.11 -48.07 -22.43
C CYS A 43 -2.42 -49.04 -23.58
N GLU A 44 -2.14 -50.33 -23.42
CA GLU A 44 -2.52 -51.36 -24.40
C GLU A 44 -4.04 -51.47 -24.54
N LEU A 45 -4.78 -51.45 -23.43
CA LEU A 45 -6.24 -51.49 -23.44
C LEU A 45 -6.86 -50.28 -24.17
N LEU A 46 -6.27 -49.09 -24.02
CA LEU A 46 -6.71 -47.88 -24.72
C LEU A 46 -6.49 -47.96 -26.24
N HIS A 47 -5.41 -48.61 -26.69
CA HIS A 47 -5.08 -48.71 -28.12
C HIS A 47 -5.68 -49.94 -28.82
N THR A 48 -6.23 -50.91 -28.08
CA THR A 48 -6.81 -52.13 -28.65
C THR A 48 -8.28 -51.90 -29.04
N PRO A 49 -8.74 -52.35 -30.22
CA PRO A 49 -10.16 -52.32 -30.58
C PRO A 49 -11.02 -53.03 -29.52
N PRO A 50 -12.21 -52.50 -29.15
CA PRO A 50 -12.92 -51.38 -29.77
C PRO A 50 -12.53 -49.98 -29.27
N ASN A 51 -11.57 -49.87 -28.34
CA ASN A 51 -11.34 -48.64 -27.55
C ASN A 51 -10.43 -47.59 -28.19
N LYS A 52 -9.84 -47.88 -29.35
CA LYS A 52 -8.79 -47.14 -30.10
C LYS A 52 -8.72 -45.62 -29.83
N VAL A 53 -8.14 -45.23 -28.69
CA VAL A 53 -8.03 -43.85 -28.20
C VAL A 53 -6.61 -43.66 -27.64
N THR A 54 -5.98 -42.54 -27.96
CA THR A 54 -4.65 -42.21 -27.43
C THR A 54 -4.73 -41.76 -25.96
N PRO A 55 -3.64 -41.83 -25.17
CA PRO A 55 -3.65 -41.36 -23.78
C PRO A 55 -4.04 -39.88 -23.65
N LYS A 56 -3.66 -39.04 -24.63
CA LYS A 56 -4.04 -37.62 -24.66
C LYS A 56 -5.53 -37.44 -24.89
N GLU A 57 -6.11 -38.11 -25.88
CA GLU A 57 -7.55 -38.07 -26.16
C GLU A 57 -8.35 -38.62 -24.97
N PHE A 58 -7.87 -39.68 -24.32
CA PHE A 58 -8.47 -40.21 -23.10
C PHE A 58 -8.49 -39.15 -21.99
N ILE A 59 -7.35 -38.49 -21.71
CA ILE A 59 -7.27 -37.46 -20.66
C ILE A 59 -8.20 -36.28 -20.99
N VAL A 60 -8.21 -35.81 -22.24
CA VAL A 60 -9.09 -34.73 -22.67
C VAL A 60 -10.55 -35.11 -22.45
N HIS A 61 -10.97 -36.27 -22.97
CA HIS A 61 -12.35 -36.73 -22.81
C HIS A 61 -12.72 -36.97 -21.34
N PHE A 62 -11.80 -37.52 -20.54
CA PHE A 62 -12.00 -37.73 -19.10
C PHE A 62 -12.26 -36.40 -18.37
N LEU A 63 -11.56 -35.33 -18.74
CA LEU A 63 -11.70 -34.01 -18.11
C LEU A 63 -12.92 -33.22 -18.59
N THR A 64 -13.32 -33.39 -19.85
CA THR A 64 -14.39 -32.57 -20.46
C THR A 64 -15.75 -33.27 -20.55
N SER A 65 -15.81 -34.60 -20.41
CA SER A 65 -17.06 -35.37 -20.57
C SER A 65 -18.11 -35.00 -19.54
N ARG A 66 -19.37 -34.87 -19.96
CA ARG A 66 -20.52 -34.57 -19.10
C ARG A 66 -21.21 -35.82 -18.54
N ASP A 67 -20.68 -37.01 -18.84
CA ASP A 67 -21.20 -38.27 -18.31
C ASP A 67 -21.10 -38.33 -16.77
N SER A 68 -22.17 -38.74 -16.10
CA SER A 68 -22.26 -38.69 -14.63
C SER A 68 -21.26 -39.61 -13.93
N GLN A 69 -20.93 -40.77 -14.52
CA GLN A 69 -19.95 -41.68 -13.97
C GLN A 69 -18.55 -41.10 -14.11
N ILE A 70 -18.21 -40.55 -15.28
CA ILE A 70 -16.90 -39.91 -15.51
C ILE A 70 -16.73 -38.66 -14.62
N VAL A 71 -17.78 -37.85 -14.46
CA VAL A 71 -17.78 -36.70 -13.53
C VAL A 71 -17.50 -37.16 -12.10
N SER A 72 -18.15 -38.25 -11.64
CA SER A 72 -17.93 -38.81 -10.31
C SER A 72 -16.48 -39.28 -10.10
N LEU A 73 -15.84 -39.83 -11.14
CA LEU A 73 -14.42 -40.25 -11.08
C LEU A 73 -13.45 -39.08 -10.93
N ARG A 74 -13.81 -37.87 -11.39
CA ARG A 74 -12.97 -36.67 -11.25
C ARG A 74 -13.43 -35.67 -10.18
N ARG A 75 -14.43 -36.02 -9.38
CA ARG A 75 -15.03 -35.13 -8.35
C ARG A 75 -14.01 -34.55 -7.35
N LEU A 76 -12.90 -35.26 -7.12
CA LEU A 76 -11.86 -34.85 -6.17
C LEU A 76 -10.79 -33.91 -6.78
N TRP A 77 -10.80 -33.66 -8.09
CA TRP A 77 -9.71 -32.94 -8.76
C TRP A 77 -9.62 -31.45 -8.40
N ALA A 78 -10.76 -30.81 -8.12
CA ALA A 78 -10.86 -29.37 -7.87
C ALA A 78 -11.15 -29.03 -6.40
N VAL A 79 -11.18 -30.03 -5.50
CA VAL A 79 -11.48 -29.84 -4.08
C VAL A 79 -10.26 -30.15 -3.23
N ASP A 80 -10.22 -29.55 -2.03
CA ASP A 80 -9.03 -29.50 -1.16
C ASP A 80 -8.33 -30.85 -0.93
N PRO A 81 -9.03 -31.98 -0.66
CA PRO A 81 -8.36 -33.27 -0.44
C PRO A 81 -7.60 -33.82 -1.66
N GLY A 82 -7.99 -33.44 -2.89
CA GLY A 82 -7.37 -33.93 -4.13
C GLY A 82 -6.56 -32.88 -4.90
N LEU A 83 -6.77 -31.59 -4.64
CA LEU A 83 -6.17 -30.49 -5.39
C LEU A 83 -4.64 -30.56 -5.42
N ASN A 84 -3.99 -30.88 -4.30
CA ASN A 84 -2.53 -31.02 -4.23
C ASN A 84 -2.01 -32.09 -5.21
N SER A 85 -2.71 -33.22 -5.31
CA SER A 85 -2.33 -34.31 -6.22
C SER A 85 -2.59 -33.92 -7.69
N THR A 86 -3.67 -33.18 -7.96
CA THR A 86 -3.97 -32.64 -9.28
C THR A 86 -2.93 -31.62 -9.73
N MET A 87 -2.53 -30.69 -8.85
CA MET A 87 -1.46 -29.75 -9.16
C MET A 87 -0.10 -30.43 -9.33
N SER A 88 0.16 -31.54 -8.62
CA SER A 88 1.33 -32.38 -8.86
C SER A 88 1.31 -33.02 -10.26
N LEU A 89 0.13 -33.47 -10.73
CA LEU A 89 -0.03 -33.96 -12.11
C LEU A 89 0.26 -32.86 -13.14
N VAL A 90 -0.26 -31.65 -12.95
CA VAL A 90 0.03 -30.49 -13.83
C VAL A 90 1.54 -30.20 -13.86
N LYS A 91 2.23 -30.26 -12.73
CA LYS A 91 3.71 -30.11 -12.66
C LYS A 91 4.43 -31.21 -13.43
N ASN A 92 3.98 -32.46 -13.35
CA ASN A 92 4.57 -33.56 -14.13
C ASN A 92 4.34 -33.37 -15.64
N ILE A 93 3.14 -32.90 -16.04
CA ILE A 93 2.85 -32.53 -17.43
C ILE A 93 3.79 -31.42 -17.90
N ARG A 94 3.96 -30.35 -17.11
CA ARG A 94 4.95 -29.29 -17.39
C ARG A 94 6.33 -29.88 -17.61
N ASN A 95 6.80 -30.74 -16.69
CA ASN A 95 8.14 -31.30 -16.75
C ASN A 95 8.34 -32.14 -18.02
N GLU A 96 7.30 -32.84 -18.49
CA GLU A 96 7.35 -33.58 -19.75
C GLU A 96 7.37 -32.65 -20.96
N VAL A 97 6.48 -31.65 -21.01
CA VAL A 97 6.35 -30.68 -22.10
C VAL A 97 7.63 -29.84 -22.25
N THR A 98 8.25 -29.43 -21.15
CA THR A 98 9.39 -28.48 -21.15
C THR A 98 10.76 -29.12 -21.45
N LYS A 99 10.80 -30.42 -21.80
CA LYS A 99 12.03 -31.10 -22.21
C LYS A 99 12.63 -30.52 -23.49
N THR A 100 11.78 -30.11 -24.44
CA THR A 100 12.21 -29.54 -25.72
C THR A 100 12.13 -28.01 -25.72
N GLN A 101 12.86 -27.36 -26.62
CA GLN A 101 12.79 -25.90 -26.75
C GLN A 101 11.40 -25.43 -27.18
N ILE A 102 10.81 -26.09 -28.19
CA ILE A 102 9.45 -25.82 -28.68
C ILE A 102 8.44 -25.96 -27.53
N GLY A 103 8.57 -27.00 -26.71
CA GLY A 103 7.68 -27.20 -25.57
C GLY A 103 7.86 -26.17 -24.46
N ARG A 104 9.09 -25.66 -24.23
CA ARG A 104 9.32 -24.53 -23.31
C ARG A 104 8.66 -23.25 -23.78
N GLU A 105 8.70 -22.96 -25.07
CA GLU A 105 8.06 -21.78 -25.65
C GLU A 105 6.53 -21.89 -25.54
N ALA A 106 5.96 -23.03 -25.92
CA ALA A 106 4.52 -23.28 -25.77
C ALA A 106 4.06 -23.19 -24.30
N TRP A 107 4.86 -23.68 -23.36
CA TRP A 107 4.54 -23.55 -21.93
C TRP A 107 4.57 -22.10 -21.45
N LYS A 108 5.54 -21.29 -21.93
CA LYS A 108 5.60 -19.86 -21.59
C LYS A 108 4.36 -19.11 -22.12
N GLU A 109 3.98 -19.38 -23.37
CA GLU A 109 2.78 -18.80 -23.98
C GLU A 109 1.50 -19.17 -23.21
N PHE A 110 1.37 -20.45 -22.84
CA PHE A 110 0.26 -20.92 -22.01
C PHE A 110 0.18 -20.17 -20.67
N ILE A 111 1.29 -20.07 -19.93
CA ILE A 111 1.32 -19.34 -18.65
C ILE A 111 1.06 -17.85 -18.83
N GLN A 112 1.54 -17.25 -19.91
CA GLN A 112 1.29 -15.85 -20.23
C GLN A 112 -0.21 -15.61 -20.45
N GLN A 113 -0.89 -16.49 -21.18
CA GLN A 113 -2.32 -16.38 -21.42
C GLN A 113 -3.14 -16.48 -20.13
N GLU A 114 -2.86 -17.47 -19.28
CA GLU A 114 -3.51 -17.63 -17.97
C GLU A 114 -3.27 -16.40 -17.07
N ALA A 115 -2.03 -15.87 -17.07
CA ALA A 115 -1.70 -14.67 -16.31
C ALA A 115 -2.48 -13.43 -16.80
N ILE A 116 -2.64 -13.25 -18.13
CA ILE A 116 -3.46 -12.17 -18.70
C ILE A 116 -4.91 -12.29 -18.25
N GLU A 117 -5.48 -13.50 -18.24
CA GLU A 117 -6.87 -13.71 -17.80
C GLU A 117 -7.08 -13.37 -16.34
N ILE A 118 -6.13 -13.71 -15.46
CA ILE A 118 -6.19 -13.35 -14.03
C ILE A 118 -6.03 -11.84 -13.86
N LEU A 119 -5.03 -11.24 -14.50
CA LEU A 119 -4.72 -9.81 -14.40
C LEU A 119 -5.85 -8.93 -14.92
N SER A 120 -6.51 -9.33 -16.01
CA SER A 120 -7.62 -8.57 -16.61
C SER A 120 -8.84 -8.44 -15.70
N LYS A 121 -8.97 -9.33 -14.70
CA LYS A 121 -10.04 -9.33 -13.70
C LYS A 121 -9.69 -8.52 -12.45
N GLN A 122 -8.43 -8.12 -12.28
CA GLN A 122 -7.98 -7.31 -11.17
C GLN A 122 -8.13 -5.83 -11.48
N ALA A 123 -8.98 -5.15 -10.71
CA ALA A 123 -9.16 -3.71 -10.84
C ALA A 123 -9.69 -3.12 -9.53
N PRO A 124 -9.33 -1.86 -9.22
CA PRO A 124 -9.97 -1.12 -8.14
C PRO A 124 -11.46 -0.87 -8.42
N PRO A 125 -12.29 -0.68 -7.38
CA PRO A 125 -13.73 -0.45 -7.52
C PRO A 125 -14.01 0.83 -8.32
N LYS A 126 -15.01 0.75 -9.20
CA LYS A 126 -15.49 1.91 -9.97
C LYS A 126 -16.35 2.81 -9.08
N GLY A 127 -16.30 4.11 -9.32
CA GLY A 127 -17.11 5.09 -8.59
C GLY A 127 -16.26 6.12 -7.85
N HIS A 128 -16.91 6.96 -7.06
CA HIS A 128 -16.26 8.01 -6.28
C HIS A 128 -15.68 7.47 -4.98
N TYR A 129 -14.49 7.94 -4.63
CA TYR A 129 -13.87 7.69 -3.33
C TYR A 129 -14.77 8.21 -2.19
N PRO A 130 -14.89 7.49 -1.04
CA PRO A 130 -14.10 6.31 -0.65
C PRO A 130 -14.52 4.96 -1.26
N GLN A 131 -15.74 4.85 -1.76
CA GLN A 131 -16.37 3.57 -2.12
C GLN A 131 -15.93 3.07 -3.50
N GLY A 132 -15.45 3.98 -4.35
CA GLY A 132 -14.73 3.68 -5.57
C GLY A 132 -13.37 4.36 -5.59
N SER A 133 -12.65 4.24 -6.71
CA SER A 133 -11.26 4.71 -6.78
C SER A 133 -11.06 6.11 -7.36
N PHE A 134 -12.15 6.82 -7.69
CA PHE A 134 -12.08 8.17 -8.24
C PHE A 134 -12.09 9.24 -7.16
N GLN A 135 -10.96 9.93 -7.03
CA GLN A 135 -10.88 11.17 -6.28
C GLN A 135 -11.08 12.36 -7.23
N SER A 136 -12.15 13.13 -7.00
CA SER A 136 -12.40 14.36 -7.76
C SER A 136 -11.52 15.49 -7.22
N SER A 137 -10.94 16.27 -8.13
CA SER A 137 -10.16 17.46 -7.78
C SER A 137 -10.99 18.56 -7.13
N ALA A 138 -12.30 18.60 -7.40
CA ALA A 138 -13.21 19.65 -6.93
C ALA A 138 -13.74 19.44 -5.50
N ASN A 139 -13.61 18.23 -4.95
CA ASN A 139 -14.13 17.90 -3.62
C ASN A 139 -13.11 17.18 -2.73
N VAL A 140 -11.85 17.10 -3.16
CA VAL A 140 -10.78 16.50 -2.37
C VAL A 140 -10.55 17.29 -1.09
N LYS A 141 -10.37 16.55 -0.01
CA LYS A 141 -10.07 17.09 1.31
C LYS A 141 -8.59 16.91 1.60
N ASP A 142 -8.08 17.73 2.51
CA ASP A 142 -6.68 17.73 2.92
C ASP A 142 -6.29 16.31 3.39
N ALA A 143 -7.13 15.66 4.21
CA ALA A 143 -6.88 14.31 4.71
C ALA A 143 -6.48 13.28 3.65
N PHE A 144 -6.98 13.38 2.42
CA PHE A 144 -6.60 12.49 1.32
C PHE A 144 -5.08 12.45 1.04
N PHE A 145 -4.34 13.50 1.39
CA PHE A 145 -2.89 13.58 1.16
C PHE A 145 -2.06 13.18 2.39
N TYR A 146 -2.70 12.83 3.52
CA TYR A 146 -1.99 12.36 4.71
C TYR A 146 -1.28 11.04 4.47
N ALA A 147 -0.18 10.84 5.20
CA ALA A 147 0.69 9.70 5.02
C ALA A 147 -0.01 8.36 5.32
N HIS A 148 -0.77 8.25 6.42
CA HIS A 148 -1.56 7.04 6.71
C HIS A 148 -2.62 6.77 5.65
N GLU A 149 -3.40 7.79 5.25
CA GLU A 149 -4.43 7.62 4.22
C GLU A 149 -3.82 7.11 2.92
N LYS A 150 -2.59 7.52 2.61
CA LYS A 150 -1.83 6.99 1.47
C LYS A 150 -1.38 5.55 1.70
N GLU A 151 -0.85 5.21 2.88
CA GLU A 151 -0.44 3.84 3.21
C GLU A 151 -1.63 2.87 3.16
N THR A 152 -2.76 3.23 3.76
CA THR A 152 -4.01 2.44 3.69
C THR A 152 -4.47 2.22 2.25
N ARG A 153 -4.44 3.27 1.40
CA ARG A 153 -4.79 3.12 -0.02
C ARG A 153 -3.80 2.23 -0.77
N ASP A 154 -2.51 2.33 -0.48
CA ASP A 154 -1.47 1.48 -1.07
C ASP A 154 -1.68 0.01 -0.62
N GLU A 155 -1.98 -0.24 0.65
CA GLU A 155 -2.28 -1.58 1.18
C GLU A 155 -3.49 -2.22 0.52
N ILE A 156 -4.62 -1.50 0.41
CA ILE A 156 -5.82 -2.01 -0.27
C ILE A 156 -5.52 -2.28 -1.76
N LEU A 157 -4.78 -1.38 -2.42
CA LEU A 157 -4.39 -1.57 -3.81
C LEU A 157 -3.60 -2.87 -4.01
N THR A 158 -2.65 -3.17 -3.12
CA THR A 158 -1.74 -4.32 -3.28
C THR A 158 -2.32 -5.62 -2.75
N SER A 159 -3.16 -5.58 -1.71
CA SER A 159 -3.73 -6.78 -1.08
C SER A 159 -5.08 -7.20 -1.66
N GLU A 160 -5.93 -6.25 -2.06
CA GLU A 160 -7.31 -6.53 -2.49
C GLU A 160 -7.50 -6.30 -4.00
N HIS A 161 -7.06 -5.15 -4.51
CA HIS A 161 -7.38 -4.77 -5.90
C HIS A 161 -6.46 -5.40 -6.94
N THR A 162 -5.16 -5.55 -6.63
CA THR A 162 -4.14 -6.05 -7.58
C THR A 162 -3.20 -7.13 -7.00
N PRO A 163 -3.66 -8.08 -6.17
CA PRO A 163 -2.76 -9.00 -5.46
C PRO A 163 -1.95 -9.91 -6.37
N PHE A 164 -2.44 -10.28 -7.55
CA PHE A 164 -1.72 -11.20 -8.44
C PHE A 164 -0.58 -10.46 -9.15
N LEU A 165 -0.85 -9.26 -9.67
CA LEU A 165 0.19 -8.39 -10.24
C LEU A 165 1.26 -8.05 -9.20
N PHE A 166 0.81 -7.59 -8.03
CA PHE A 166 1.70 -7.18 -6.94
C PHE A 166 2.62 -8.33 -6.53
N ASN A 167 2.07 -9.52 -6.26
CA ASN A 167 2.85 -10.66 -5.81
C ASN A 167 3.84 -11.16 -6.88
N ILE A 168 3.46 -11.15 -8.16
CA ILE A 168 4.38 -11.51 -9.26
C ILE A 168 5.57 -10.56 -9.31
N LEU A 169 5.31 -9.24 -9.31
CA LEU A 169 6.35 -8.24 -9.42
C LEU A 169 7.25 -8.20 -8.18
N MET A 170 6.68 -8.34 -6.98
CA MET A 170 7.45 -8.45 -5.74
C MET A 170 8.35 -9.68 -5.76
N ALA A 171 7.81 -10.86 -6.08
CA ALA A 171 8.59 -12.09 -6.16
C ALA A 171 9.66 -12.01 -7.25
N MET A 172 9.38 -11.36 -8.38
CA MET A 172 10.35 -11.15 -9.46
C MET A 172 11.56 -10.31 -8.99
N LEU A 173 11.31 -9.18 -8.33
CA LEU A 173 12.39 -8.33 -7.79
C LEU A 173 13.21 -9.05 -6.71
N GLN A 174 12.53 -9.78 -5.81
CA GLN A 174 13.18 -10.54 -4.74
C GLN A 174 14.07 -11.66 -5.30
N ASN A 175 13.61 -12.38 -6.32
CA ASN A 175 14.39 -13.47 -6.93
C ASN A 175 15.59 -12.97 -7.75
N GLN A 176 15.50 -11.78 -8.36
CA GLN A 176 16.60 -11.21 -9.14
C GLN A 176 17.71 -10.62 -8.27
N HIS A 177 17.38 -10.10 -7.08
CA HIS A 177 18.34 -9.41 -6.24
C HIS A 177 19.36 -10.35 -5.56
N GLY A 178 19.03 -11.64 -5.37
CA GLY A 178 19.88 -12.57 -4.62
C GLY A 178 20.04 -12.18 -3.13
N PRO A 179 20.89 -12.89 -2.36
CA PRO A 179 21.15 -12.55 -0.96
C PRO A 179 21.81 -11.17 -0.85
N ILE A 180 21.33 -10.37 0.11
CA ILE A 180 21.79 -8.99 0.32
C ILE A 180 23.23 -9.01 0.84
N THR A 181 24.19 -8.69 -0.02
CA THR A 181 25.62 -8.66 0.31
C THR A 181 26.18 -7.25 0.50
N VAL A 182 25.43 -6.20 0.14
CA VAL A 182 25.90 -4.82 0.20
C VAL A 182 24.88 -3.95 0.94
N VAL A 183 25.34 -3.36 2.04
CA VAL A 183 24.66 -2.25 2.72
C VAL A 183 24.81 -1.05 1.80
N HIS A 184 23.80 -0.75 1.00
CA HIS A 184 23.74 0.53 0.28
C HIS A 184 23.53 1.66 1.28
N ASP A 185 24.06 2.84 0.93
CA ASP A 185 23.97 4.08 1.70
C ASP A 185 22.58 4.25 2.33
N ASP A 186 22.61 4.68 3.59
CA ASP A 186 21.45 4.93 4.46
C ASP A 186 20.39 5.79 3.74
N GLU A 187 19.41 5.18 3.05
CA GLU A 187 18.24 5.92 2.58
C GLU A 187 17.36 6.18 3.81
N VAL A 188 17.14 7.46 4.12
CA VAL A 188 16.15 7.87 5.11
C VAL A 188 14.77 7.57 4.56
N ILE A 189 14.31 6.35 4.73
CA ILE A 189 12.94 5.98 4.42
C ILE A 189 12.09 6.29 5.65
N ILE A 190 11.31 7.37 5.58
CA ILE A 190 10.38 7.78 6.64
C ILE A 190 9.50 6.58 7.04
N ASN A 191 9.71 6.09 8.25
CA ASN A 191 8.82 5.12 8.89
C ASN A 191 7.85 5.91 9.77
N ASN A 192 6.58 5.91 9.39
CA ASN A 192 5.52 6.70 10.03
C ASN A 192 5.05 6.10 11.37
N ASN A 193 5.97 5.65 12.23
CA ASN A 193 5.59 5.32 13.61
C ASN A 193 5.19 6.57 14.43
N ILE A 194 5.18 7.75 13.80
CA ILE A 194 4.55 8.97 14.30
C ILE A 194 3.09 8.92 13.86
N ASP A 195 2.16 9.05 14.81
CA ASP A 195 0.73 9.17 14.53
C ASP A 195 0.52 10.26 13.46
N PRO A 196 0.15 9.89 12.22
CA PRO A 196 0.04 10.82 11.12
C PRO A 196 -1.20 11.73 11.21
N THR A 197 -1.97 11.64 12.29
CA THR A 197 -2.93 12.67 12.73
C THR A 197 -2.23 13.92 13.28
N GLU A 198 -0.94 13.85 13.63
CA GLU A 198 -0.13 14.95 14.18
C GLU A 198 0.72 15.72 13.15
N ILE A 199 0.73 15.32 11.87
CA ILE A 199 1.49 16.03 10.82
C ILE A 199 0.51 16.62 9.78
N PRO A 200 0.06 17.87 9.96
CA PRO A 200 -0.72 18.60 8.98
C PRO A 200 0.01 18.75 7.65
N LEU A 201 -0.77 18.81 6.57
CA LEU A 201 -0.30 19.09 5.19
C LEU A 201 0.49 20.40 5.05
N ASP A 202 0.36 21.31 6.01
CA ASP A 202 0.98 22.63 6.02
C ASP A 202 2.34 22.70 6.75
N VAL A 203 2.84 21.58 7.28
CA VAL A 203 4.13 21.58 7.96
C VAL A 203 5.20 21.05 7.01
N ASN A 204 6.12 21.92 6.60
CA ASN A 204 7.48 21.49 6.20
C ASN A 204 8.19 20.96 7.46
N ALA A 205 7.72 19.83 7.97
CA ALA A 205 8.33 19.17 9.11
C ALA A 205 9.62 18.50 8.65
N VAL A 206 10.72 18.77 9.37
CA VAL A 206 11.87 17.88 9.37
C VAL A 206 11.40 16.61 10.07
N VAL A 207 10.86 15.67 9.30
CA VAL A 207 10.39 14.39 9.84
C VAL A 207 11.62 13.51 10.10
N TYR A 208 11.93 13.29 11.38
CA TYR A 208 12.89 12.28 11.79
C TYR A 208 12.30 10.89 11.52
N GLY A 209 12.58 10.35 10.33
CA GLY A 209 12.21 8.99 9.96
C GLY A 209 13.10 7.94 10.62
N LYS A 210 12.54 6.79 11.00
CA LYS A 210 13.37 5.62 11.36
C LYS A 210 14.22 5.23 10.16
N LEU A 211 15.53 5.21 10.34
CA LEU A 211 16.44 4.70 9.34
C LEU A 211 16.24 3.19 9.21
N LEU A 212 15.76 2.74 8.05
CA LEU A 212 15.68 1.31 7.75
C LEU A 212 17.04 0.86 7.22
N LYS A 213 17.46 -0.34 7.63
CA LYS A 213 18.76 -0.91 7.24
C LYS A 213 18.58 -2.27 6.57
N GLY A 214 19.40 -2.52 5.54
CA GLY A 214 19.52 -3.81 4.88
C GLY A 214 18.19 -4.34 4.31
N PRO A 215 17.72 -5.53 4.73
CA PRO A 215 16.55 -6.19 4.13
C PRO A 215 15.25 -5.41 4.24
N GLU A 216 15.01 -4.70 5.35
CA GLU A 216 13.77 -3.94 5.55
C GLU A 216 13.69 -2.73 4.59
N GLN A 217 14.81 -2.03 4.39
CA GLN A 217 14.92 -0.91 3.47
C GLN A 217 14.67 -1.38 2.03
N LEU A 218 15.32 -2.47 1.63
CA LEU A 218 15.16 -3.06 0.30
C LEU A 218 13.71 -3.51 0.05
N HIS A 219 13.11 -4.20 1.03
CA HIS A 219 11.72 -4.62 0.95
C HIS A 219 10.78 -3.42 0.76
N LYS A 220 10.94 -2.35 1.55
CA LYS A 220 10.12 -1.14 1.44
C LYS A 220 10.31 -0.43 0.11
N ARG A 221 11.54 -0.39 -0.43
CA ARG A 221 11.82 0.14 -1.76
C ARG A 221 11.11 -0.68 -2.85
N PHE A 222 11.22 -2.00 -2.82
CA PHE A 222 10.52 -2.88 -3.76
C PHE A 222 9.01 -2.72 -3.64
N HIS A 223 8.46 -2.72 -2.43
CA HIS A 223 7.05 -2.49 -2.18
C HIS A 223 6.60 -1.17 -2.83
N ARG A 224 7.35 -0.08 -2.64
CA ARG A 224 7.02 1.23 -3.19
C ARG A 224 7.05 1.25 -4.72
N ILE A 225 8.04 0.60 -5.33
CA ILE A 225 8.15 0.48 -6.80
C ILE A 225 6.94 -0.31 -7.33
N VAL A 226 6.68 -1.48 -6.75
CA VAL A 226 5.62 -2.38 -7.23
C VAL A 226 4.24 -1.78 -7.01
N SER A 227 3.95 -1.18 -5.84
CA SER A 227 2.66 -0.51 -5.60
C SER A 227 2.43 0.65 -6.58
N THR A 228 3.50 1.38 -6.93
CA THR A 228 3.46 2.43 -7.96
C THR A 228 3.13 1.84 -9.33
N ILE A 229 3.74 0.72 -9.73
CA ILE A 229 3.44 0.03 -11.00
C ILE A 229 1.98 -0.44 -11.02
N CYS A 230 1.49 -1.06 -9.93
CA CYS A 230 0.10 -1.47 -9.83
C CYS A 230 -0.85 -0.27 -10.03
N SER A 231 -0.54 0.87 -9.41
CA SER A 231 -1.35 2.08 -9.55
C SER A 231 -1.31 2.65 -10.97
N ILE A 232 -0.14 2.66 -11.63
CA ILE A 232 0.02 3.06 -13.03
C ILE A 232 -0.86 2.19 -13.93
N MET A 233 -0.81 0.87 -13.75
CA MET A 233 -1.60 -0.07 -14.54
C MET A 233 -3.11 0.14 -14.34
N CYS A 234 -3.55 0.35 -13.09
CA CYS A 234 -4.94 0.64 -12.78
C CYS A 234 -5.43 1.94 -13.42
N PHE A 235 -4.63 3.01 -13.34
CA PHE A 235 -4.96 4.30 -13.93
C PHE A 235 -4.92 4.28 -15.46
N ALA A 236 -3.99 3.52 -16.05
CA ALA A 236 -3.91 3.33 -17.50
C ALA A 236 -5.15 2.60 -18.03
N ALA A 237 -5.60 1.55 -17.34
CA ALA A 237 -6.82 0.81 -17.69
C ALA A 237 -8.09 1.65 -17.45
N ASN A 238 -8.10 2.45 -16.38
CA ASN A 238 -9.21 3.33 -16.04
C ASN A 238 -8.68 4.59 -15.38
N ARG A 239 -8.71 5.72 -16.10
CA ARG A 239 -8.25 7.04 -15.60
C ARG A 239 -9.02 7.53 -14.36
N ARG A 240 -10.11 6.85 -13.98
CA ARG A 240 -10.82 7.10 -12.72
C ARG A 240 -10.20 6.40 -11.51
N ALA A 241 -9.24 5.50 -11.66
CA ALA A 241 -8.44 4.96 -10.56
C ALA A 241 -7.22 5.86 -10.33
N ASN A 242 -7.44 7.07 -9.81
CA ASN A 242 -6.48 8.18 -9.88
C ASN A 242 -5.84 8.55 -8.54
N SER A 243 -5.90 7.69 -7.52
CA SER A 243 -5.48 8.03 -6.17
C SER A 243 -4.03 8.51 -6.09
N LEU A 244 -3.08 7.68 -6.56
CA LEU A 244 -1.66 8.04 -6.60
C LEU A 244 -1.41 9.19 -7.58
N GLN A 245 -2.09 9.16 -8.73
CA GLN A 245 -1.86 10.10 -9.81
C GLN A 245 -2.25 11.53 -9.41
N LEU A 246 -3.32 11.68 -8.64
CA LEU A 246 -3.71 12.96 -8.06
C LEU A 246 -2.65 13.45 -7.07
N THR A 247 -2.22 12.61 -6.12
CA THR A 247 -1.15 12.92 -5.16
C THR A 247 0.14 13.34 -5.85
N ASN A 248 0.59 12.57 -6.83
CA ASN A 248 1.80 12.88 -7.59
C ASN A 248 1.65 14.19 -8.39
N SER A 249 0.49 14.45 -8.99
CA SER A 249 0.27 15.66 -9.79
C SER A 249 0.37 16.94 -8.96
N VAL A 250 -0.18 16.93 -7.74
CA VAL A 250 -0.07 18.05 -6.80
C VAL A 250 1.36 18.22 -6.32
N ARG A 251 2.04 17.12 -5.94
CA ARG A 251 3.44 17.15 -5.50
C ARG A 251 4.37 17.66 -6.60
N PHE A 252 4.25 17.16 -7.82
CA PHE A 252 5.09 17.59 -8.94
C PHE A 252 4.90 19.07 -9.27
N LEU A 253 3.64 19.54 -9.28
CA LEU A 253 3.34 20.95 -9.48
C LEU A 253 3.97 21.82 -8.38
N ALA A 254 3.82 21.44 -7.12
CA ALA A 254 4.41 22.15 -5.97
C ALA A 254 5.94 22.15 -5.99
N CYS A 255 6.56 21.06 -6.46
CA CYS A 255 8.02 20.96 -6.61
C CYS A 255 8.57 21.67 -7.86
N GLY A 256 7.75 22.46 -8.58
CA GLY A 256 8.21 23.22 -9.74
C GLY A 256 8.50 22.36 -10.98
N VAL A 257 7.94 21.15 -11.08
CA VAL A 257 8.05 20.34 -12.29
C VAL A 257 7.47 21.11 -13.47
N THR A 258 8.29 21.27 -14.51
CA THR A 258 7.91 21.99 -15.74
C THR A 258 6.69 21.34 -16.39
N GLU A 259 5.89 22.13 -17.11
CA GLU A 259 4.70 21.63 -17.79
C GLU A 259 4.99 20.44 -18.72
N ARG A 260 6.08 20.52 -19.51
CA ARG A 260 6.51 19.44 -20.41
C ARG A 260 6.81 18.13 -19.67
N VAL A 261 7.48 18.20 -18.52
CA VAL A 261 7.78 17.01 -17.72
C VAL A 261 6.51 16.46 -17.06
N HIS A 262 5.62 17.34 -16.60
CA HIS A 262 4.32 16.95 -16.06
C HIS A 262 3.47 16.24 -17.12
N GLU A 263 3.37 16.78 -18.32
CA GLU A 263 2.66 16.17 -19.45
C GLU A 263 3.19 14.76 -19.76
N TYR A 264 4.52 14.61 -19.82
CA TYR A 264 5.14 13.30 -19.99
C TYR A 264 4.79 12.33 -18.85
N MET A 265 4.86 12.79 -17.59
CA MET A 265 4.48 11.98 -16.43
C MET A 265 2.99 11.60 -16.44
N ASN A 266 2.12 12.46 -16.98
CA ASN A 266 0.71 12.14 -17.15
C ASN A 266 0.46 11.13 -18.28
N TYR A 267 1.23 11.25 -19.38
CA TYR A 267 1.22 10.33 -20.49
C TYR A 267 1.55 8.90 -20.05
N ILE A 268 2.62 8.73 -19.27
CA ILE A 268 3.02 7.42 -18.70
C ILE A 268 2.22 7.01 -17.46
N ALA A 269 1.10 7.67 -17.17
CA ALA A 269 0.19 7.33 -16.07
C ALA A 269 0.79 7.47 -14.64
N LEU A 270 1.90 8.20 -14.48
CA LEU A 270 2.52 8.46 -13.18
C LEU A 270 1.81 9.58 -12.40
N CYS A 271 1.16 10.52 -13.09
CA CYS A 271 0.38 11.58 -12.47
C CYS A 271 -0.90 11.93 -13.26
N SER A 272 -1.81 12.68 -12.64
CA SER A 272 -2.94 13.32 -13.31
C SER A 272 -2.49 14.56 -14.06
N SER A 273 -3.37 15.14 -14.89
CA SER A 273 -3.01 16.34 -15.67
C SER A 273 -2.65 17.52 -14.77
N ARG A 274 -1.87 18.45 -15.31
CA ARG A 274 -1.52 19.70 -14.62
C ARG A 274 -2.76 20.53 -14.27
N ALA A 275 -3.77 20.53 -15.14
CA ALA A 275 -5.05 21.17 -14.87
C ALA A 275 -5.76 20.56 -13.65
N THR A 276 -5.78 19.23 -13.54
CA THR A 276 -6.32 18.55 -12.36
C THR A 276 -5.56 18.92 -11.09
N ALA A 277 -4.23 19.00 -11.15
CA ALA A 277 -3.40 19.44 -10.02
C ALA A 277 -3.75 20.87 -9.57
N TRP A 278 -3.90 21.80 -10.52
CA TRP A 278 -4.31 23.18 -10.24
C TRP A 278 -5.70 23.27 -9.61
N GLU A 279 -6.69 22.55 -10.14
CA GLU A 279 -8.05 22.53 -9.58
C GLU A 279 -8.06 21.93 -8.16
N THR A 280 -7.23 20.92 -7.92
CA THR A 280 -7.01 20.39 -6.58
C THR A 280 -6.39 21.43 -5.66
N LEU A 281 -5.32 22.12 -6.07
CA LEU A 281 -4.71 23.18 -5.25
C LEU A 281 -5.69 24.31 -4.94
N LYS A 282 -6.54 24.71 -5.89
CA LYS A 282 -7.62 25.69 -5.63
C LYS A 282 -8.59 25.20 -4.56
N THR A 283 -9.01 23.94 -4.65
CA THR A 283 -9.92 23.32 -3.68
C THR A 283 -9.28 23.25 -2.29
N LEU A 284 -8.02 22.82 -2.21
CA LEU A 284 -7.25 22.80 -0.97
C LEU A 284 -7.05 24.21 -0.39
N ALA A 285 -6.78 25.21 -1.23
CA ALA A 285 -6.65 26.61 -0.79
C ALA A 285 -7.96 27.16 -0.21
N VAL A 286 -9.13 26.74 -0.71
CA VAL A 286 -10.42 27.08 -0.11
C VAL A 286 -10.58 26.44 1.27
N ASN A 287 -10.12 25.20 1.46
CA ASN A 287 -10.13 24.54 2.78
C ASN A 287 -9.16 25.23 3.74
N ALA A 288 -7.92 25.47 3.31
CA ALA A 288 -6.91 26.18 4.07
C ALA A 288 -7.40 27.57 4.51
N LYS A 289 -8.03 28.34 3.60
CA LYS A 289 -8.65 29.62 3.92
C LYS A 289 -9.68 29.52 5.05
N LYS A 290 -10.50 28.46 5.10
CA LYS A 290 -11.45 28.25 6.20
C LYS A 290 -10.72 28.00 7.52
N ASN A 291 -9.66 27.19 7.50
CA ASN A 291 -8.84 26.90 8.67
C ASN A 291 -8.13 28.16 9.17
N THR A 292 -7.53 28.95 8.27
CA THR A 292 -6.91 30.25 8.59
C THR A 292 -7.94 31.20 9.20
N LYS A 293 -9.14 31.31 8.63
CA LYS A 293 -10.20 32.15 9.21
C LYS A 293 -10.54 31.72 10.63
N LYS A 294 -10.76 30.42 10.85
CA LYS A 294 -11.04 29.86 12.17
C LYS A 294 -9.91 30.13 13.16
N ALA A 295 -8.65 30.00 12.74
CA ALA A 295 -7.50 30.30 13.58
C ALA A 295 -7.35 31.80 13.92
N MET A 296 -7.84 32.67 13.04
CA MET A 296 -7.83 34.13 13.22
C MET A 296 -9.08 34.66 13.94
N GLU A 297 -10.06 33.81 14.25
CA GLU A 297 -11.29 34.23 14.96
C GLU A 297 -10.97 34.68 16.38
N THR A 298 -11.35 35.91 16.72
CA THR A 298 -11.21 36.44 18.08
C THR A 298 -12.11 35.64 19.03
N THR A 299 -11.53 35.12 20.12
CA THR A 299 -12.27 34.40 21.15
C THR A 299 -12.52 35.31 22.33
N SER A 300 -13.68 35.21 23.00
CA SER A 300 -13.98 36.02 24.19
C SER A 300 -12.99 35.84 25.34
N SER A 301 -12.22 34.74 25.34
CA SER A 301 -11.17 34.45 26.32
C SER A 301 -9.85 35.18 26.08
N CYS A 302 -9.63 35.79 24.91
CA CYS A 302 -8.41 36.53 24.59
C CYS A 302 -8.77 37.82 23.83
N PRO A 303 -8.62 39.01 24.44
CA PRO A 303 -8.93 40.28 23.78
C PRO A 303 -7.91 40.65 22.70
N ILE A 304 -6.79 39.95 22.62
CA ILE A 304 -5.73 40.15 21.64
C ILE A 304 -6.04 39.26 20.42
N SER A 305 -6.19 39.88 19.25
CA SER A 305 -6.41 39.13 18.02
C SER A 305 -5.12 38.44 17.56
N PRO A 306 -5.21 37.22 16.99
CA PRO A 306 -4.07 36.58 16.35
C PRO A 306 -3.45 37.46 15.27
N THR A 307 -2.13 37.35 15.09
CA THR A 307 -1.42 38.06 14.01
C THR A 307 -0.97 37.06 12.95
N LEU A 308 -1.16 37.44 11.68
CA LEU A 308 -0.67 36.68 10.53
C LEU A 308 0.61 37.35 10.04
N CYS A 309 1.72 36.63 10.12
CA CYS A 309 2.97 37.04 9.50
C CYS A 309 3.15 36.27 8.20
N ILE A 310 3.43 36.98 7.11
CA ILE A 310 3.87 36.39 5.85
C ILE A 310 5.19 37.05 5.51
N ASP A 311 6.25 36.26 5.49
CA ASP A 311 7.59 36.77 5.27
C ASP A 311 8.39 35.84 4.35
N ASN A 312 9.35 36.41 3.63
CA ASN A 312 10.29 35.64 2.83
C ASN A 312 11.47 35.23 3.71
N LEU A 313 11.22 34.22 4.55
CA LEU A 313 12.25 33.69 5.44
C LEU A 313 13.17 32.74 4.68
N ASP A 314 14.46 33.09 4.65
CA ASP A 314 15.54 32.18 4.30
C ASP A 314 15.99 31.47 5.58
N ILE A 315 15.65 30.18 5.72
CA ILE A 315 16.08 29.36 6.87
C ILE A 315 17.39 28.68 6.50
N GLU A 316 18.49 29.00 7.18
CA GLU A 316 19.76 28.30 6.97
C GLU A 316 19.95 27.18 8.00
N GLN A 317 19.89 25.93 7.54
CA GLN A 317 20.39 24.80 8.31
C GLN A 317 21.91 24.77 8.17
N LYS A 318 22.62 25.07 9.25
CA LYS A 318 24.09 25.05 9.29
C LYS A 318 24.58 23.74 9.88
N VAL A 319 25.36 22.98 9.11
CA VAL A 319 26.04 21.78 9.61
C VAL A 319 27.46 22.19 10.03
N HIS A 320 27.83 21.91 11.28
CA HIS A 320 29.12 22.33 11.84
C HIS A 320 30.31 21.60 11.20
N ASP A 321 30.17 20.31 10.89
CA ASP A 321 31.19 19.51 10.20
C ASP A 321 30.69 19.11 8.81
N LEU A 322 31.17 19.83 7.79
CA LEU A 322 30.84 19.56 6.40
C LEU A 322 31.46 18.24 5.94
N SER A 323 30.64 17.35 5.37
CA SER A 323 31.10 16.09 4.74
C SER A 323 30.36 15.83 3.42
N VAL A 324 30.80 14.83 2.66
CA VAL A 324 30.11 14.43 1.43
C VAL A 324 28.75 13.84 1.82
N GLY A 325 27.66 14.55 1.48
CA GLY A 325 26.29 14.20 1.87
C GLY A 325 25.74 15.00 3.06
N ASN A 326 26.59 15.76 3.77
CA ASN A 326 26.17 16.59 4.90
C ASN A 326 26.64 18.04 4.66
N ARG A 327 25.76 18.87 4.11
CA ARG A 327 26.05 20.27 3.74
C ARG A 327 25.05 21.20 4.42
N SER A 328 25.46 22.43 4.68
CA SER A 328 24.51 23.48 5.04
C SER A 328 23.54 23.72 3.89
N HIS A 329 22.26 23.89 4.21
CA HIS A 329 21.19 24.13 3.25
C HIS A 329 20.42 25.38 3.63
N THR A 330 20.27 26.31 2.68
CA THR A 330 19.36 27.45 2.83
C THR A 330 18.04 27.12 2.18
N TYR A 331 16.99 27.04 2.98
CA TYR A 331 15.62 26.88 2.54
C TYR A 331 15.04 28.26 2.27
N ARG A 332 14.87 28.58 0.98
CA ARG A 332 14.27 29.83 0.53
C ARG A 332 12.79 29.62 0.29
N GLY A 333 11.95 30.49 0.82
CA GLY A 333 10.52 30.41 0.58
C GLY A 333 9.76 31.60 1.13
N THR A 334 8.52 31.77 0.66
CA THR A 334 7.54 32.61 1.35
C THR A 334 6.87 31.75 2.40
N TRP A 335 7.05 32.11 3.66
CA TRP A 335 6.50 31.41 4.81
C TRP A 335 5.40 32.26 5.43
N GLY A 336 4.37 31.59 5.93
CA GLY A 336 3.30 32.22 6.69
C GLY A 336 3.12 31.51 8.02
N TYR A 337 2.98 32.26 9.10
CA TYR A 337 2.58 31.71 10.40
C TYR A 337 1.55 32.60 11.08
N ILE A 338 0.66 31.96 11.83
CA ILE A 338 -0.30 32.64 12.70
C ILE A 338 0.28 32.60 14.11
N HIS A 339 0.53 33.77 14.67
CA HIS A 339 0.92 33.89 16.06
C HIS A 339 -0.33 34.02 16.93
N LEU A 340 -0.53 33.03 17.80
CA LEU A 340 -1.61 32.99 18.78
C LEU A 340 -1.08 33.47 20.12
N PRO A 341 -1.74 34.44 20.79
CA PRO A 341 -1.35 34.86 22.13
C PRO A 341 -1.42 33.69 23.11
N ASP A 342 -0.41 33.57 23.98
CA ASP A 342 -0.43 32.58 25.05
C ASP A 342 -1.55 32.90 26.05
N LEU A 343 -2.50 31.97 26.16
CA LEU A 343 -3.66 32.11 27.03
C LEU A 343 -3.31 32.10 28.51
N GLU A 344 -2.19 31.50 28.92
CA GLU A 344 -1.74 31.56 30.32
C GLU A 344 -1.18 32.93 30.65
N LEU A 345 -0.30 33.47 29.80
CA LEU A 345 0.21 34.83 29.92
C LEU A 345 -0.92 35.88 29.87
N VAL A 346 -1.86 35.77 28.94
CA VAL A 346 -2.97 36.73 28.82
C VAL A 346 -3.80 36.80 30.11
N LYS A 347 -3.96 35.70 30.84
CA LYS A 347 -4.67 35.69 32.13
C LYS A 347 -3.95 36.45 33.24
N THR A 348 -2.64 36.68 33.13
CA THR A 348 -1.88 37.44 34.14
C THR A 348 -1.91 38.95 33.90
N LEU A 349 -2.39 39.39 32.74
CA LEU A 349 -2.39 40.81 32.35
C LEU A 349 -3.64 41.55 32.85
N ASP A 350 -3.51 42.85 33.11
CA ASP A 350 -4.65 43.71 33.42
C ASP A 350 -5.47 43.98 32.14
N ALA A 351 -6.68 43.45 32.10
CA ALA A 351 -7.59 43.59 30.96
C ALA A 351 -7.97 45.06 30.66
N SER A 352 -7.89 45.96 31.64
CA SER A 352 -8.19 47.40 31.44
C SER A 352 -7.08 48.13 30.67
N GLU A 353 -5.85 47.61 30.68
CA GLU A 353 -4.70 48.15 29.95
C GLU A 353 -4.53 47.53 28.55
N LEU A 354 -5.27 46.46 28.23
CA LEU A 354 -5.26 45.82 26.90
C LEU A 354 -6.14 46.58 25.89
N THR A 355 -5.85 47.87 25.72
CA THR A 355 -6.60 48.79 24.84
C THR A 355 -5.73 49.39 23.74
N LEU A 356 -6.36 49.82 22.64
CA LEU A 356 -5.65 50.49 21.55
C LEU A 356 -4.97 51.79 22.01
N SER A 357 -5.56 52.53 22.93
CA SER A 357 -4.99 53.77 23.48
C SER A 357 -3.72 53.49 24.27
N ALA A 358 -3.73 52.50 25.17
CA ALA A 358 -2.57 52.10 25.95
C ALA A 358 -1.42 51.62 25.04
N TYR A 359 -1.75 50.81 24.02
CA TYR A 359 -0.77 50.39 23.01
C TYR A 359 -0.14 51.57 22.25
N GLN A 360 -0.95 52.53 21.79
CA GLN A 360 -0.46 53.71 21.08
C GLN A 360 0.37 54.66 21.95
N GLU A 361 0.10 54.72 23.25
CA GLU A 361 0.90 55.47 24.21
C GLU A 361 2.24 54.77 24.46
N ALA A 362 2.22 53.45 24.67
CA ALA A 362 3.43 52.63 24.83
C ALA A 362 4.35 52.73 23.61
N ILE A 363 3.81 52.65 22.39
CA ILE A 363 4.60 52.80 21.15
C ILE A 363 5.20 54.20 21.03
N ARG A 364 4.46 55.26 21.38
CA ARG A 364 4.99 56.63 21.33
C ARG A 364 6.19 56.82 22.25
N ASN A 365 6.21 56.13 23.38
CA ASN A 365 7.30 56.19 24.34
C ASN A 365 8.46 55.24 23.97
N LEU A 366 8.29 54.37 22.97
CA LEU A 366 9.30 53.40 22.56
C LEU A 366 10.59 54.05 22.05
N ASP A 367 10.49 55.20 21.38
CA ASP A 367 11.65 55.97 20.89
C ASP A 367 12.56 56.45 22.04
N SER A 368 11.99 56.58 23.25
CA SER A 368 12.71 56.97 24.46
C SER A 368 13.15 55.78 25.32
N LEU A 369 12.80 54.55 24.92
CA LEU A 369 13.15 53.34 25.65
C LEU A 369 14.63 52.99 25.39
N GLU A 370 15.44 53.06 26.44
CA GLU A 370 16.82 52.58 26.38
C GLU A 370 16.82 51.05 26.46
N ILE A 371 17.07 50.40 25.32
CA ILE A 371 17.13 48.95 25.22
C ILE A 371 18.46 48.46 25.79
N GLU A 372 18.43 47.86 26.97
CA GLU A 372 19.62 47.26 27.60
C GLU A 372 19.72 45.76 27.28
N PRO A 373 20.93 45.22 26.98
CA PRO A 373 21.10 43.80 26.63
C PRO A 373 20.51 42.81 27.64
N LYS A 374 20.52 43.15 28.94
CA LYS A 374 19.94 42.32 30.01
C LYS A 374 18.44 42.07 29.86
N MET A 375 17.71 42.91 29.10
CA MET A 375 16.28 42.75 28.85
C MET A 375 15.94 41.53 27.97
N PHE A 376 16.92 41.04 27.20
CA PHE A 376 16.76 39.85 26.34
C PHE A 376 17.52 38.63 26.87
N LEU A 377 18.21 38.75 28.00
CA LEU A 377 18.92 37.64 28.61
C LEU A 377 18.01 36.93 29.60
N PRO A 378 17.92 35.59 29.57
CA PRO A 378 17.09 34.84 30.49
C PRO A 378 17.58 35.05 31.92
N THR A 379 16.63 35.31 32.81
CA THR A 379 16.92 35.43 34.24
C THR A 379 17.29 34.08 34.84
N ALA A 380 18.02 34.07 35.97
CA ALA A 380 18.42 32.84 36.65
C ALA A 380 17.24 31.90 36.99
N LYS A 381 16.03 32.45 37.11
CA LYS A 381 14.79 31.72 37.36
C LYS A 381 14.23 31.07 36.08
N GLU A 382 14.33 31.74 34.94
CA GLU A 382 13.90 31.23 33.64
C GLU A 382 14.85 30.12 33.15
N VAL A 383 16.17 30.30 33.33
CA VAL A 383 17.18 29.26 33.04
C VAL A 383 16.93 27.98 33.83
N ALA A 384 16.46 28.09 35.08
CA ALA A 384 16.14 26.92 35.92
C ALA A 384 14.83 26.21 35.52
N SER A 385 13.97 26.84 34.74
CA SER A 385 12.64 26.33 34.38
C SER A 385 12.58 25.53 33.07
N ASN A 386 13.65 25.50 32.27
CA ASN A 386 13.72 24.83 30.97
C ASN A 386 12.59 25.20 29.98
N VAL A 387 11.92 26.33 30.16
CA VAL A 387 11.00 26.87 29.15
C VAL A 387 11.84 27.69 28.19
N ALA A 388 12.14 27.11 27.02
CA ALA A 388 12.69 27.86 25.91
C ALA A 388 11.61 28.82 25.40
N VAL A 389 11.93 30.12 25.37
CA VAL A 389 11.15 31.16 24.70
C VAL A 389 11.23 30.96 23.18
#